data_AF-A0A8M3B605-F1
#
_entry.id   AF-A0A8M3B605-F1
#
_cell.length_a   1.000
_cell.length_b   1.000
_cell.length_c   1.000
_cell.angle_alpha   90.00
_cell.angle_beta   90.00
_cell.angle_gamma   90.00
#
_symmetry.space_group_name_H-M   'P 1'
#
loop_
_entity.id
_entity.type
_entity.pdbx_description
1 polymer ?
#
loop_
_entity_poly.entity_id
_entity_poly.type
_entity_poly.pdbx_seq_one_letter_code
_entity_poly.pdbx_strand_id
1 'polypeptide(L)'
;MSAHASTSAAANEARGRRSAEDVEYSKTHFRVCRFITETGICIFMKWVKLGMRSVPMATACVLYHRFFQSASLQIYEPYLVAMSAIYLAGKVEEQHLRTRDIINVCHRYFHPDSEPLELNGKFWELRDSIVQCELLILRQLNFQVTFEHPHKYLLHYLLSVRSLLNRHAWSRTPIAETALAVLKDSYHGSVCVRHRPQHLALTALYLALQTYGVQLPRGELEWWQVVCADITKAQIETIMSELLQLYDMEAKCT
;
A
#
# COMPACT_ATOMS: atom_id res chain seq x y z
N MET A 1 -2.21 41.58 -31.11
CA MET A 1 -2.01 40.11 -31.20
C MET A 1 -0.95 39.55 -30.25
N SER A 2 -0.22 40.35 -29.46
CA SER A 2 0.86 39.83 -28.58
C SER A 2 0.41 39.35 -27.19
N ALA A 3 -0.80 39.69 -26.72
CA ALA A 3 -1.23 39.39 -25.35
C ALA A 3 -1.85 37.97 -25.18
N HIS A 4 -2.33 37.34 -26.26
CA HIS A 4 -2.90 35.99 -26.19
C HIS A 4 -1.83 34.88 -26.16
N ALA A 5 -0.61 35.15 -26.66
CA ALA A 5 0.48 34.19 -26.67
C ALA A 5 1.17 34.06 -25.29
N SER A 6 1.24 35.14 -24.52
CA SER A 6 1.83 35.15 -23.17
C SER A 6 0.96 34.42 -22.14
N THR A 7 -0.37 34.49 -22.27
CA THR A 7 -1.30 33.78 -21.38
C THR A 7 -1.31 32.28 -21.62
N SER A 8 -1.14 31.82 -22.86
CA SER A 8 -1.07 30.37 -23.16
C SER A 8 0.26 29.75 -22.70
N ALA A 9 1.38 30.49 -22.81
CA ALA A 9 2.67 30.06 -22.29
C ALA A 9 2.67 29.90 -20.76
N ALA A 10 2.12 30.88 -20.03
CA ALA A 10 1.99 30.81 -18.57
C ALA A 10 1.05 29.69 -18.10
N ALA A 11 -0.04 29.41 -18.84
CA ALA A 11 -0.93 28.29 -18.56
C ALA A 11 -0.26 26.93 -18.82
N ASN A 12 0.59 26.83 -19.84
CA ASN A 12 1.32 25.61 -20.16
C ASN A 12 2.47 25.36 -19.17
N GLU A 13 3.17 26.40 -18.72
CA GLU A 13 4.15 26.32 -17.63
C GLU A 13 3.50 25.95 -16.29
N ALA A 14 2.34 26.53 -15.96
CA ALA A 14 1.59 26.17 -14.75
C ALA A 14 1.00 24.75 -14.81
N ARG A 15 0.72 24.22 -16.02
CA ARG A 15 0.29 22.83 -16.22
C ARG A 15 1.48 21.87 -16.12
N GLY A 16 2.64 22.26 -16.66
CA GLY A 16 3.89 21.52 -16.54
C GLY A 16 4.42 21.44 -15.11
N ARG A 17 4.33 22.54 -14.33
CA ARG A 17 4.67 22.55 -12.90
C ARG A 17 3.73 21.68 -12.07
N ARG A 18 2.42 21.75 -12.30
CA ARG A 18 1.45 20.85 -11.65
C ARG A 18 1.73 19.38 -11.95
N SER A 19 1.99 19.03 -13.20
CA SER A 19 2.34 17.64 -13.55
C SER A 19 3.66 17.17 -12.94
N ALA A 20 4.64 18.06 -12.74
CA ALA A 20 5.91 17.72 -12.10
C ALA A 20 5.76 17.53 -10.59
N GLU A 21 4.98 18.41 -9.94
CA GLU A 21 4.62 18.30 -8.52
C GLU A 21 3.84 17.00 -8.26
N ASP A 22 2.87 16.63 -9.11
CA ASP A 22 2.10 15.38 -9.00
C ASP A 22 2.98 14.11 -9.09
N VAL A 23 4.01 14.14 -9.93
CA VAL A 23 4.99 13.06 -10.04
C VAL A 23 5.88 12.99 -8.79
N GLU A 24 6.31 14.12 -8.25
CA GLU A 24 7.10 14.18 -7.03
C GLU A 24 6.31 13.75 -5.78
N TYR A 25 5.03 14.11 -5.71
CA TYR A 25 4.09 13.63 -4.70
C TYR A 25 3.90 12.11 -4.80
N SER A 26 3.74 11.58 -6.01
CA SER A 26 3.60 10.13 -6.22
C SER A 26 4.86 9.37 -5.78
N LYS A 27 6.06 9.90 -6.06
CA LYS A 27 7.33 9.34 -5.57
C LYS A 27 7.46 9.43 -4.05
N THR A 28 7.00 10.53 -3.45
CA THR A 28 7.02 10.72 -2.00
C THR A 28 6.08 9.72 -1.31
N HIS A 29 4.85 9.57 -1.81
CA HIS A 29 3.92 8.54 -1.32
C HIS A 29 4.51 7.14 -1.44
N PHE A 30 5.13 6.81 -2.57
CA PHE A 30 5.79 5.51 -2.75
C PHE A 30 6.88 5.27 -1.70
N ARG A 31 7.78 6.25 -1.48
CA ARG A 31 8.84 6.18 -0.46
C ARG A 31 8.27 6.05 0.94
N VAL A 32 7.20 6.76 1.26
CA VAL A 32 6.58 6.72 2.59
C VAL A 32 5.83 5.41 2.81
N CYS A 33 5.13 4.87 1.82
CA CYS A 33 4.52 3.55 1.92
C CYS A 33 5.59 2.46 2.02
N ARG A 34 6.70 2.60 1.30
CA ARG A 34 7.87 1.73 1.48
C ARG A 34 8.44 1.84 2.89
N PHE A 35 8.56 3.05 3.43
CA PHE A 35 8.92 3.27 4.83
C PHE A 35 7.93 2.58 5.78
N ILE A 36 6.62 2.68 5.56
CA ILE A 36 5.60 2.00 6.39
C ILE A 36 5.80 0.48 6.33
N THR A 37 6.02 -0.07 5.15
CA THR A 37 6.25 -1.51 4.99
C THR A 37 7.58 -1.95 5.60
N GLU A 38 8.67 -1.21 5.42
CA GLU A 38 10.01 -1.55 5.95
C GLU A 38 10.08 -1.35 7.48
N THR A 39 9.67 -0.18 7.99
CA THR A 39 9.62 0.07 9.44
C THR A 39 8.60 -0.81 10.12
N GLY A 40 7.47 -1.03 9.46
CA GLY A 40 6.48 -1.99 9.83
C GLY A 40 7.08 -3.40 9.95
N ILE A 41 7.74 -3.90 8.92
CA ILE A 41 8.44 -5.17 8.99
C ILE A 41 9.46 -5.17 10.11
N CYS A 42 10.23 -4.12 10.40
CA CYS A 42 11.19 -4.13 11.51
C CYS A 42 10.55 -4.09 12.90
N ILE A 43 9.56 -3.21 13.12
CA ILE A 43 8.80 -3.11 14.36
C ILE A 43 8.12 -4.44 14.60
N PHE A 44 7.34 -4.89 13.63
CA PHE A 44 6.57 -6.12 13.68
C PHE A 44 7.44 -7.38 13.53
N MET A 45 8.68 -7.33 13.00
CA MET A 45 9.64 -8.46 12.99
C MET A 45 10.16 -8.75 14.38
N LYS A 46 10.36 -7.72 15.21
CA LYS A 46 10.62 -7.94 16.63
C LYS A 46 9.47 -8.73 17.27
N TRP A 47 8.25 -8.56 16.74
CA TRP A 47 7.05 -9.33 17.05
C TRP A 47 6.79 -10.54 16.12
N VAL A 48 7.63 -10.83 15.10
CA VAL A 48 7.49 -12.01 14.19
C VAL A 48 7.84 -13.30 14.91
N LYS A 49 8.58 -13.23 16.03
CA LYS A 49 8.64 -14.33 17.00
C LYS A 49 7.25 -14.75 17.53
N LEU A 50 6.21 -13.94 17.35
CA LEU A 50 4.80 -14.21 17.68
C LEU A 50 3.88 -14.45 16.46
N GLY A 51 4.41 -14.63 15.25
CA GLY A 51 3.62 -15.11 14.10
C GLY A 51 2.63 -14.08 13.52
N MET A 52 2.97 -12.80 13.54
CA MET A 52 2.10 -11.74 13.05
C MET A 52 1.90 -11.74 11.52
N ARG A 53 0.64 -11.51 11.13
CA ARG A 53 0.10 -11.55 9.76
C ARG A 53 0.34 -10.20 9.07
N SER A 54 0.41 -10.16 7.74
CA SER A 54 0.58 -8.94 6.90
C SER A 54 -0.49 -7.86 7.05
N VAL A 55 -1.45 -8.04 7.96
CA VAL A 55 -2.69 -7.28 8.08
C VAL A 55 -2.47 -5.88 8.68
N PRO A 56 -1.78 -5.67 9.81
CA PRO A 56 -1.60 -4.31 10.36
C PRO A 56 -0.81 -3.39 9.42
N MET A 57 0.06 -3.96 8.58
CA MET A 57 0.82 -3.23 7.55
C MET A 57 -0.09 -2.76 6.42
N ALA A 58 -0.94 -3.66 5.94
CA ALA A 58 -1.98 -3.29 5.00
C ALA A 58 -2.91 -2.21 5.57
N THR A 59 -3.31 -2.31 6.85
CA THR A 59 -4.13 -1.31 7.55
C THR A 59 -3.43 0.05 7.62
N ALA A 60 -2.16 0.09 8.01
CA ALA A 60 -1.39 1.32 8.06
C ALA A 60 -1.27 2.00 6.69
N CYS A 61 -0.97 1.24 5.63
CA CYS A 61 -0.90 1.78 4.27
C CYS A 61 -2.25 2.32 3.79
N VAL A 62 -3.36 1.61 4.05
CA VAL A 62 -4.70 2.06 3.68
C VAL A 62 -5.09 3.33 4.43
N LEU A 63 -4.80 3.43 5.73
CA LEU A 63 -5.01 4.63 6.54
C LEU A 63 -4.26 5.83 5.95
N TYR A 64 -2.98 5.64 5.62
CA TYR A 64 -2.13 6.66 5.00
C TYR A 64 -2.71 7.14 3.66
N HIS A 65 -3.01 6.20 2.75
CA HIS A 65 -3.56 6.55 1.43
C HIS A 65 -4.91 7.26 1.55
N ARG A 66 -5.81 6.80 2.42
CA ARG A 66 -7.10 7.46 2.63
C ARG A 66 -6.96 8.86 3.24
N PHE A 67 -6.00 9.07 4.14
CA PHE A 67 -5.73 10.40 4.69
C PHE A 67 -5.31 11.38 3.59
N PHE A 68 -4.36 10.98 2.73
CA PHE A 68 -3.84 11.83 1.65
C PHE A 68 -4.77 11.94 0.43
N GLN A 69 -5.90 11.23 0.39
CA GLN A 69 -6.98 11.55 -0.56
C GLN A 69 -7.68 12.87 -0.25
N SER A 70 -7.66 13.31 1.02
CA SER A 70 -8.28 14.57 1.46
C SER A 70 -7.29 15.59 1.99
N ALA A 71 -6.09 15.16 2.40
CA ALA A 71 -5.04 16.01 2.94
C ALA A 71 -3.93 16.25 1.90
N SER A 72 -3.30 17.42 1.92
CA SER A 72 -2.18 17.73 1.04
C SER A 72 -0.82 17.49 1.70
N LEU A 73 0.15 17.05 0.91
CA LEU A 73 1.55 16.83 1.33
C LEU A 73 2.31 18.12 1.68
N GLN A 74 1.74 19.29 1.37
CA GLN A 74 2.33 20.59 1.72
C GLN A 74 2.01 21.00 3.17
N ILE A 75 0.91 20.50 3.73
CA ILE A 75 0.43 20.87 5.07
C ILE A 75 0.90 19.86 6.12
N TYR A 76 0.92 18.58 5.76
CA TYR A 76 1.23 17.49 6.69
C TYR A 76 2.51 16.78 6.30
N GLU A 77 3.40 16.61 7.29
CA GLU A 77 4.62 15.86 7.11
C GLU A 77 4.31 14.36 6.88
N PRO A 78 4.69 13.76 5.74
CA PRO A 78 4.25 12.42 5.37
C PRO A 78 4.72 11.33 6.33
N TYR A 79 5.94 11.48 6.87
CA TYR A 79 6.53 10.52 7.80
C TYR A 79 5.87 10.57 9.19
N LEU A 80 5.44 11.75 9.64
CA LEU A 80 4.66 11.88 10.87
C LEU A 80 3.31 11.17 10.73
N VAL A 81 2.61 11.40 9.61
CA VAL A 81 1.35 10.71 9.30
C VAL A 81 1.57 9.20 9.21
N ALA A 82 2.66 8.75 8.59
CA ALA A 82 3.01 7.33 8.51
C ALA A 82 3.22 6.69 9.89
N MET A 83 3.97 7.34 10.79
CA MET A 83 4.17 6.86 12.16
C MET A 83 2.84 6.77 12.92
N SER A 84 1.98 7.79 12.80
CA SER A 84 0.65 7.78 13.41
C SER A 84 -0.27 6.73 12.80
N ALA A 85 -0.19 6.48 11.50
CA ALA A 85 -0.95 5.43 10.82
C ALA A 85 -0.53 4.03 11.29
N ILE A 86 0.77 3.78 11.49
CA ILE A 86 1.28 2.52 12.08
C ILE A 86 0.78 2.36 13.51
N TYR A 87 0.85 3.43 14.31
CA TYR A 87 0.38 3.40 15.70
C TYR A 87 -1.12 3.10 15.79
N LEU A 88 -1.93 3.76 14.95
CA LEU A 88 -3.37 3.54 14.87
C LEU A 88 -3.71 2.13 14.36
N ALA A 89 -3.04 1.65 13.32
CA ALA A 89 -3.22 0.30 12.80
C ALA A 89 -2.94 -0.77 13.86
N GLY A 90 -1.92 -0.56 14.70
CA GLY A 90 -1.67 -1.42 15.85
C GLY A 90 -2.88 -1.50 16.79
N LYS A 91 -3.49 -0.36 17.13
CA LYS A 91 -4.69 -0.34 17.99
C LYS A 91 -5.89 -1.02 17.34
N VAL A 92 -6.14 -0.75 16.05
CA VAL A 92 -7.29 -1.29 15.31
C VAL A 92 -7.22 -2.82 15.19
N GLU A 93 -6.02 -3.37 15.00
CA GLU A 93 -5.80 -4.81 14.87
C GLU A 93 -5.52 -5.50 16.21
N GLU A 94 -5.75 -4.81 17.34
CA GLU A 94 -5.51 -5.28 18.72
C GLU A 94 -4.05 -5.75 18.94
N GLN A 95 -3.10 -5.07 18.32
CA GLN A 95 -1.67 -5.25 18.44
C GLN A 95 -1.08 -4.05 19.19
N HIS A 96 -0.90 -4.16 20.49
CA HIS A 96 -0.41 -3.06 21.33
C HIS A 96 1.06 -2.72 21.03
N LEU A 97 1.28 -1.77 20.12
CA LEU A 97 2.58 -1.19 19.84
C LEU A 97 2.89 -0.09 20.85
N ARG A 98 4.11 -0.09 21.41
CA ARG A 98 4.59 1.02 22.23
C ARG A 98 5.06 2.15 21.31
N THR A 99 4.62 3.38 21.56
CA THR A 99 5.03 4.56 20.78
C THR A 99 6.55 4.72 20.73
N ARG A 100 7.25 4.37 21.81
CA ARG A 100 8.72 4.36 21.86
C ARG A 100 9.35 3.45 20.79
N ASP A 101 8.78 2.28 20.55
CA ASP A 101 9.33 1.35 19.56
C ASP A 101 9.15 1.88 18.13
N ILE A 102 8.03 2.57 17.86
CA ILE A 102 7.77 3.23 16.57
C ILE A 102 8.79 4.36 16.35
N ILE A 103 8.97 5.24 17.32
CA ILE A 103 9.92 6.37 17.24
C ILE A 103 11.35 5.86 17.04
N ASN A 104 11.76 4.83 17.79
CA ASN A 104 13.11 4.28 17.70
C ASN A 104 13.38 3.64 16.33
N VAL A 105 12.42 2.91 15.76
CA VAL A 105 12.59 2.31 14.43
C VAL A 105 12.59 3.39 13.34
N CYS A 106 11.73 4.40 13.46
CA CYS A 106 11.74 5.55 12.56
C CYS A 106 13.09 6.28 12.60
N HIS A 107 13.62 6.56 13.80
CA HIS A 107 14.92 7.20 13.95
C HIS A 107 16.06 6.38 13.31
N ARG A 108 16.06 5.06 13.53
CA ARG A 108 17.05 4.15 12.94
C ARG A 108 16.93 4.05 11.41
N TYR A 109 15.74 4.25 10.87
CA TYR A 109 15.53 4.31 9.42
C TYR A 109 16.23 5.51 8.79
N PHE A 110 16.11 6.69 9.41
CA PHE A 110 16.75 7.92 8.92
C PHE A 110 18.24 8.01 9.25
N HIS A 111 18.65 7.39 10.35
CA HIS A 111 20.01 7.40 10.84
C HIS A 111 20.48 5.97 11.16
N PRO A 112 20.93 5.20 10.15
CA PRO A 112 21.32 3.81 10.32
C PRO A 112 22.50 3.61 11.28
N ASP A 113 23.40 4.61 11.35
CA ASP A 113 24.64 4.58 12.13
C ASP A 113 24.56 5.28 13.50
N SER A 114 23.38 5.78 13.89
CA SER A 114 23.23 6.49 15.18
C SER A 114 22.80 5.57 16.31
N GLU A 115 23.20 5.94 17.53
CA GLU A 115 22.73 5.29 18.75
C GLU A 115 21.21 5.50 18.94
N PRO A 116 20.52 4.61 19.68
CA PRO A 116 19.09 4.77 19.97
C PRO A 116 18.80 6.16 20.53
N LEU A 117 17.75 6.82 20.02
CA LEU A 117 17.40 8.18 20.40
C LEU A 117 17.33 8.29 21.93
N GLU A 118 18.09 9.23 22.50
CA GLU A 118 18.00 9.54 23.92
C GLU A 118 16.59 10.03 24.26
N LEU A 119 16.11 9.72 25.47
CA LEU A 119 14.79 10.12 26.00
C LEU A 119 14.78 11.61 26.37
N ASN A 120 15.05 12.47 25.40
CA ASN A 120 15.17 13.92 25.55
C ASN A 120 13.82 14.62 25.30
N GLY A 121 13.74 15.95 25.48
CA GLY A 121 12.52 16.72 25.24
C GLY A 121 11.91 16.51 23.84
N LYS A 122 12.76 16.39 22.82
CA LYS A 122 12.36 16.12 21.43
C LYS A 122 11.59 14.79 21.25
N PHE A 123 11.91 13.78 22.06
CA PHE A 123 11.17 12.50 22.04
C PHE A 123 9.72 12.70 22.51
N TRP A 124 9.53 13.47 23.58
CA TRP A 124 8.20 13.74 24.13
C TRP A 124 7.37 14.61 23.19
N GLU A 125 7.97 15.63 22.57
CA GLU A 125 7.32 16.45 21.54
C GLU A 125 6.87 15.61 20.34
N LEU A 126 7.73 14.72 19.84
CA LEU A 126 7.40 13.82 18.73
C LEU A 126 6.29 12.84 19.12
N ARG A 127 6.36 12.28 20.33
CA ARG A 127 5.32 11.39 20.87
C ARG A 127 3.96 12.11 20.94
N ASP A 128 3.94 13.35 21.43
CA ASP A 128 2.70 14.13 21.50
C ASP A 128 2.19 14.50 20.10
N SER A 129 3.08 14.81 19.16
CA SER A 129 2.74 15.03 17.75
C SER A 129 2.12 13.80 17.10
N ILE A 130 2.65 12.60 17.39
CA ILE A 130 2.09 11.33 16.89
C ILE A 130 0.66 11.12 17.41
N VAL A 131 0.43 11.38 18.70
CA VAL A 131 -0.91 11.24 19.32
C VAL A 131 -1.89 12.28 18.78
N GLN A 132 -1.44 13.51 18.54
CA GLN A 132 -2.28 14.53 17.90
C GLN A 132 -2.60 14.17 16.45
N CYS A 133 -1.62 13.71 15.69
CA CYS A 133 -1.82 13.30 14.30
C CYS A 133 -2.71 12.05 14.19
N GLU A 134 -2.65 11.12 15.16
CA GLU A 134 -3.61 10.02 15.27
C GLU A 134 -5.06 10.52 15.34
N LEU A 135 -5.34 11.49 16.21
CA LEU A 135 -6.68 12.09 16.34
C LEU A 135 -7.12 12.79 15.04
N LEU A 136 -6.18 13.41 14.32
CA LEU A 136 -6.47 14.02 13.02
C LEU A 136 -6.84 12.97 11.97
N ILE A 137 -6.09 11.86 11.89
CA ILE A 137 -6.41 10.74 10.98
C ILE A 137 -7.81 10.19 11.29
N LEU A 138 -8.11 9.94 12.57
CA LEU A 138 -9.43 9.45 12.98
C LEU A 138 -10.57 10.37 12.57
N ARG A 139 -10.41 11.68 12.78
CA ARG A 139 -11.41 12.68 12.39
C ARG A 139 -11.59 12.74 10.89
N GLN A 140 -10.49 12.75 10.12
CA GLN A 140 -10.53 12.82 8.67
C GLN A 140 -11.21 11.59 8.04
N LEU A 141 -11.06 10.42 8.68
CA LEU A 141 -11.68 9.17 8.25
C LEU A 141 -13.08 8.94 8.84
N ASN A 142 -13.65 9.93 9.55
CA ASN A 142 -14.94 9.79 10.24
C ASN A 142 -15.00 8.55 11.16
N PHE A 143 -13.88 8.21 11.80
CA PHE A 143 -13.70 7.02 12.65
C PHE A 143 -13.94 5.68 11.93
N GLN A 144 -13.97 5.65 10.59
CA GLN A 144 -14.04 4.43 9.79
C GLN A 144 -12.64 3.82 9.61
N VAL A 145 -12.19 3.08 10.62
CA VAL A 145 -10.86 2.47 10.66
C VAL A 145 -10.85 0.95 10.41
N THR A 146 -12.02 0.34 10.26
CA THR A 146 -12.16 -1.08 9.92
C THR A 146 -12.08 -1.28 8.41
N PHE A 147 -11.08 -2.01 7.93
CA PHE A 147 -10.91 -2.27 6.50
C PHE A 147 -10.95 -3.76 6.19
N GLU A 148 -11.55 -4.10 5.05
CA GLU A 148 -11.46 -5.45 4.50
C GLU A 148 -10.19 -5.57 3.66
N HIS A 149 -9.30 -6.47 4.05
CA HIS A 149 -8.05 -6.66 3.34
C HIS A 149 -8.17 -7.70 2.20
N PRO A 150 -7.56 -7.45 1.03
CA PRO A 150 -7.52 -8.39 -0.09
C PRO A 150 -6.87 -9.73 0.26
N HIS A 151 -6.01 -9.79 1.28
CA HIS A 151 -5.34 -11.02 1.73
C HIS A 151 -6.32 -12.17 2.04
N LYS A 152 -7.49 -11.86 2.62
CA LYS A 152 -8.50 -12.88 2.94
C LYS A 152 -9.07 -13.49 1.65
N TYR A 153 -9.46 -12.65 0.70
CA TYR A 153 -10.00 -13.09 -0.59
C TYR A 153 -8.96 -13.83 -1.42
N LEU A 154 -7.71 -13.36 -1.44
CA LEU A 154 -6.62 -14.02 -2.15
C LEU A 154 -6.44 -15.46 -1.68
N LEU A 155 -6.50 -15.71 -0.37
CA LEU A 155 -6.40 -17.08 0.17
C LEU A 155 -7.54 -17.97 -0.33
N HIS A 156 -8.78 -17.47 -0.31
CA HIS A 156 -9.92 -18.20 -0.83
C HIS A 156 -9.76 -18.51 -2.33
N TYR A 157 -9.29 -17.54 -3.11
CA TYR A 157 -9.10 -17.69 -4.56
C TYR A 157 -7.97 -18.67 -4.88
N LEU A 158 -6.87 -18.64 -4.14
CA LEU A 158 -5.76 -19.59 -4.27
C LEU A 158 -6.22 -21.03 -3.97
N LEU A 159 -7.07 -21.22 -2.96
CA LEU A 159 -7.63 -22.54 -2.63
C LEU A 159 -8.54 -23.06 -3.76
N SER A 160 -9.38 -22.20 -4.33
CA SER A 160 -10.23 -22.56 -5.48
C SER A 160 -9.40 -22.86 -6.73
N VAL A 161 -8.35 -22.10 -7.02
CA VAL A 161 -7.47 -22.36 -8.17
C VAL A 161 -6.63 -23.63 -7.95
N ARG A 162 -6.23 -23.92 -6.72
CA ARG A 162 -5.53 -25.16 -6.37
C ARG A 162 -6.37 -26.41 -6.64
N SER A 163 -7.69 -26.37 -6.46
CA SER A 163 -8.55 -27.52 -6.78
C SER A 163 -8.75 -27.71 -8.29
N LEU A 164 -8.63 -26.64 -9.07
CA LEU A 164 -8.74 -26.65 -10.53
C LEU A 164 -7.43 -27.04 -11.25
N LEU A 165 -6.28 -26.91 -10.58
CA LEU A 165 -4.96 -27.20 -11.15
C LEU A 165 -4.44 -28.59 -10.78
N ASN A 166 -3.66 -29.19 -11.68
CA ASN A 166 -2.92 -30.42 -11.40
C ASN A 166 -1.94 -30.21 -10.23
N ARG A 167 -1.96 -31.12 -9.24
CA ARG A 167 -1.06 -31.10 -8.05
C ARG A 167 0.41 -30.88 -8.42
N HIS A 168 0.86 -31.44 -9.54
CA HIS A 168 2.23 -31.35 -10.02
C HIS A 168 2.59 -29.97 -10.57
N ALA A 169 1.64 -29.27 -11.21
CA ALA A 169 1.84 -27.91 -11.70
C ALA A 169 1.90 -26.94 -10.51
N TRP A 170 0.96 -27.06 -9.56
CA TRP A 170 0.91 -26.24 -8.35
C TRP A 170 2.19 -26.32 -7.50
N SER A 171 2.80 -27.50 -7.39
CA SER A 171 4.01 -27.69 -6.59
C SER A 171 5.27 -27.10 -7.23
N ARG A 172 5.28 -26.86 -8.55
CA ARG A 172 6.46 -26.35 -9.28
C ARG A 172 6.43 -24.83 -9.47
N THR A 173 5.24 -24.23 -9.50
CA THR A 173 5.09 -22.79 -9.72
C THR A 173 4.70 -22.10 -8.42
N PRO A 174 5.50 -21.15 -7.89
CA PRO A 174 5.17 -20.41 -6.68
C PRO A 174 4.11 -19.32 -6.95
N ILE A 175 2.95 -19.71 -7.50
CA ILE A 175 1.84 -18.81 -7.86
C ILE A 175 1.33 -18.08 -6.61
N ALA A 176 1.18 -18.81 -5.49
CA ALA A 176 0.70 -18.25 -4.24
C ALA A 176 1.64 -17.18 -3.68
N GLU A 177 2.95 -17.44 -3.71
CA GLU A 177 3.97 -16.49 -3.23
C GLU A 177 4.05 -15.28 -4.13
N THR A 178 3.98 -15.48 -5.45
CA THR A 178 4.01 -14.40 -6.45
C THR A 178 2.77 -13.53 -6.35
N ALA A 179 1.57 -14.11 -6.26
CA ALA A 179 0.33 -13.36 -6.10
C ALA A 179 0.32 -12.58 -4.78
N LEU A 180 0.88 -13.16 -3.70
CA LEU A 180 1.02 -12.47 -2.43
C LEU A 180 2.06 -11.34 -2.49
N ALA A 181 3.16 -11.52 -3.23
CA ALA A 181 4.15 -10.47 -3.47
C ALA A 181 3.52 -9.30 -4.25
N VAL A 182 2.87 -9.58 -5.37
CA VAL A 182 2.12 -8.58 -6.15
C VAL A 182 1.10 -7.85 -5.28
N LEU A 183 0.40 -8.57 -4.41
CA LEU A 183 -0.55 -7.95 -3.50
C LEU A 183 0.13 -7.05 -2.46
N LYS A 184 1.28 -7.46 -1.92
CA LYS A 184 2.06 -6.60 -1.01
C LYS A 184 2.51 -5.32 -1.71
N ASP A 185 2.98 -5.46 -2.95
CA ASP A 185 3.48 -4.34 -3.73
C ASP A 185 2.36 -3.33 -4.04
N SER A 186 1.13 -3.83 -4.23
CA SER A 186 -0.06 -2.99 -4.45
C SER A 186 -0.34 -1.99 -3.32
N TYR A 187 0.15 -2.21 -2.09
CA TYR A 187 0.00 -1.27 -0.97
C TYR A 187 0.94 -0.07 -1.05
N HIS A 188 2.02 -0.14 -1.85
CA HIS A 188 2.86 1.02 -2.11
C HIS A 188 2.15 2.08 -2.95
N GLY A 189 1.09 1.68 -3.68
CA GLY A 189 0.27 2.56 -4.50
C GLY A 189 -1.12 2.78 -3.93
N SER A 190 -1.80 3.82 -4.42
CA SER A 190 -3.19 4.11 -4.07
C SER A 190 -4.20 3.10 -4.66
N VAL A 191 -3.73 2.11 -5.44
CA VAL A 191 -4.56 1.07 -6.08
C VAL A 191 -5.40 0.32 -5.03
N CYS A 192 -4.84 0.13 -3.83
CA CYS A 192 -5.51 -0.51 -2.69
C CYS A 192 -6.74 0.24 -2.16
N VAL A 193 -6.84 1.56 -2.40
CA VAL A 193 -7.98 2.38 -1.94
C VAL A 193 -8.96 2.66 -3.08
N ARG A 194 -8.49 2.71 -4.34
CA ARG A 194 -9.33 2.98 -5.52
C ARG A 194 -10.23 1.80 -5.87
N HIS A 195 -9.75 0.57 -5.67
CA HIS A 195 -10.42 -0.64 -6.11
C HIS A 195 -10.90 -1.50 -4.94
N ARG A 196 -11.96 -2.28 -5.16
CA ARG A 196 -12.45 -3.22 -4.14
C ARG A 196 -11.39 -4.28 -3.84
N PRO A 197 -11.27 -4.71 -2.56
CA PRO A 197 -10.26 -5.70 -2.16
C PRO A 197 -10.41 -7.04 -2.88
N GLN A 198 -11.63 -7.43 -3.22
CA GLN A 198 -11.93 -8.62 -4.02
C GLN A 198 -11.31 -8.55 -5.42
N HIS A 199 -11.51 -7.43 -6.13
CA HIS A 199 -11.01 -7.23 -7.49
C HIS A 199 -9.48 -7.16 -7.52
N LEU A 200 -8.88 -6.52 -6.51
CA LEU A 200 -7.43 -6.42 -6.37
C LEU A 200 -6.79 -7.80 -6.13
N ALA A 201 -7.36 -8.60 -5.22
CA ALA A 201 -6.89 -9.95 -4.95
C ALA A 201 -6.99 -10.85 -6.20
N LEU A 202 -8.09 -10.75 -6.95
CA LEU A 202 -8.28 -11.52 -8.17
C LEU A 202 -7.30 -11.09 -9.26
N THR A 203 -7.07 -9.79 -9.42
CA THR A 203 -6.11 -9.26 -10.41
C THR A 203 -4.67 -9.66 -10.09
N ALA A 204 -4.29 -9.64 -8.81
CA ALA A 204 -2.96 -10.11 -8.39
C ALA A 204 -2.77 -11.62 -8.70
N LEU A 205 -3.80 -12.43 -8.51
CA LEU A 205 -3.80 -13.84 -8.88
C LEU A 205 -3.75 -14.04 -10.41
N TYR A 206 -4.53 -13.25 -11.15
CA TYR A 206 -4.54 -13.27 -12.62
C TYR A 206 -3.16 -12.95 -13.19
N LEU A 207 -2.51 -11.91 -12.68
CA LEU A 207 -1.16 -11.51 -13.08
C LEU A 207 -0.13 -12.62 -12.78
N ALA A 208 -0.21 -13.23 -11.59
CA ALA A 208 0.67 -14.35 -11.23
C ALA A 208 0.50 -15.55 -12.18
N LEU A 209 -0.75 -15.93 -12.49
CA LEU A 209 -1.04 -17.02 -13.42
C LEU A 209 -0.53 -16.73 -14.84
N GLN A 210 -0.70 -15.49 -15.31
CA GLN A 210 -0.20 -15.05 -16.61
C GLN A 210 1.34 -15.07 -16.67
N THR A 211 2.01 -14.67 -15.58
CA THR A 211 3.48 -14.66 -15.49
C THR A 211 4.07 -16.06 -15.62
N TYR A 212 3.42 -17.08 -15.05
CA TYR A 212 3.84 -18.48 -15.17
C TYR A 212 3.27 -19.21 -16.40
N GLY A 213 2.47 -18.52 -17.23
CA GLY A 213 1.84 -19.12 -18.42
C GLY A 213 0.85 -20.24 -18.10
N VAL A 214 0.29 -20.28 -16.89
CA VAL A 214 -0.63 -21.34 -16.46
C VAL A 214 -2.01 -21.07 -17.03
N GLN A 215 -2.39 -21.85 -18.04
CA GLN A 215 -3.74 -21.83 -18.61
C GLN A 215 -4.65 -22.68 -17.73
N LEU A 216 -5.65 -22.05 -17.11
CA LEU A 216 -6.72 -22.77 -16.42
C LEU A 216 -7.69 -23.38 -17.44
N PRO A 217 -8.31 -24.54 -17.14
CA PRO A 217 -9.27 -25.15 -18.05
C PRO A 217 -10.41 -24.18 -18.36
N ARG A 218 -10.64 -23.92 -19.66
CA ARG A 218 -11.71 -23.06 -20.14
C ARG A 218 -13.03 -23.84 -20.07
N GLY A 219 -13.91 -23.45 -19.15
CA GLY A 219 -15.32 -23.87 -19.14
C GLY A 219 -16.18 -22.96 -20.01
N GLU A 220 -17.51 -23.02 -19.83
CA GLU A 220 -18.45 -22.07 -20.45
C GLU A 220 -18.27 -20.64 -19.92
N LEU A 221 -17.72 -20.50 -18.71
CA LEU A 221 -17.35 -19.23 -18.08
C LEU A 221 -15.84 -19.20 -17.85
N GLU A 222 -15.27 -18.00 -17.97
CA GLU A 222 -13.87 -17.78 -17.62
C GLU A 222 -13.66 -17.98 -16.12
N TRP A 223 -12.52 -18.54 -15.72
CA TRP A 223 -12.28 -18.96 -14.33
C TRP A 223 -12.42 -17.80 -13.32
N TRP A 224 -12.13 -16.57 -13.72
CA TRP A 224 -12.27 -15.39 -12.87
C TRP A 224 -13.74 -15.03 -12.61
N GLN A 225 -14.66 -15.32 -13.55
CA GLN A 225 -16.09 -15.09 -13.38
C GLN A 225 -16.72 -16.10 -12.41
N VAL A 226 -16.19 -17.32 -12.37
CA VAL A 226 -16.59 -18.36 -11.40
C VAL A 226 -16.22 -17.96 -9.98
N VAL A 227 -15.09 -17.26 -9.82
CA VAL A 227 -14.57 -16.82 -8.52
C VAL A 227 -15.18 -15.48 -8.07
N CYS A 228 -15.45 -14.58 -9.02
CA CYS A 228 -16.09 -13.29 -8.77
C CYS A 228 -16.96 -12.90 -9.97
N ALA A 229 -18.28 -12.96 -9.80
CA ALA A 229 -19.23 -12.64 -10.87
C ALA A 229 -19.28 -11.14 -11.20
N ASP A 230 -18.89 -10.28 -10.27
CA ASP A 230 -19.06 -8.82 -10.37
C ASP A 230 -17.97 -8.11 -11.18
N ILE A 231 -16.92 -8.82 -11.60
CA ILE A 231 -15.75 -8.23 -12.25
C ILE A 231 -15.75 -8.42 -13.77
N THR A 232 -15.51 -7.32 -14.47
CA THR A 232 -15.34 -7.32 -15.93
C THR A 232 -13.86 -7.45 -16.32
N LYS A 233 -13.59 -8.04 -17.48
CA LYS A 233 -12.22 -8.16 -18.01
C LYS A 233 -11.51 -6.80 -18.13
N ALA A 234 -12.25 -5.77 -18.54
CA ALA A 234 -11.73 -4.40 -18.65
C ALA A 234 -11.25 -3.84 -17.29
N GLN A 235 -11.95 -4.16 -16.19
CA GLN A 235 -11.53 -3.77 -14.84
C GLN A 235 -10.24 -4.49 -14.42
N ILE A 236 -10.11 -5.78 -14.72
CA ILE A 236 -8.87 -6.54 -14.47
C ILE A 236 -7.71 -5.91 -15.24
N GLU A 237 -7.88 -5.63 -16.53
CA GLU A 237 -6.84 -5.02 -17.37
C GLU A 237 -6.45 -3.61 -16.87
N THR A 238 -7.42 -2.84 -16.38
CA THR A 238 -7.17 -1.51 -15.78
C THR A 238 -6.34 -1.63 -14.51
N ILE A 239 -6.76 -2.48 -13.56
CA ILE A 239 -6.04 -2.70 -12.30
C ILE A 239 -4.64 -3.26 -12.57
N MET A 240 -4.53 -4.21 -13.51
CA MET A 240 -3.25 -4.80 -13.91
C MET A 240 -2.31 -3.75 -14.50
N SER A 241 -2.82 -2.86 -15.34
CA SER A 241 -2.04 -1.75 -15.89
C SER A 241 -1.56 -0.79 -14.79
N GLU A 242 -2.41 -0.46 -13.82
CA GLU A 242 -2.03 0.35 -12.65
C GLU A 242 -0.95 -0.34 -11.80
N LEU A 243 -1.02 -1.67 -11.62
CA LEU A 243 -0.01 -2.45 -10.90
C LEU A 243 1.32 -2.50 -11.67
N LEU A 244 1.29 -2.70 -12.98
CA LEU A 244 2.50 -2.69 -13.81
C LEU A 244 3.17 -1.30 -13.82
N GLN A 245 2.39 -0.23 -13.86
CA GLN A 245 2.91 1.14 -13.71
C GLN A 245 3.58 1.35 -12.35
N LEU A 246 3.08 0.72 -11.30
CA LEU A 246 3.72 0.77 -9.98
C LEU A 246 5.11 0.11 -9.99
N TYR A 247 5.25 -1.03 -10.66
CA TYR A 247 6.56 -1.68 -10.86
C TYR A 247 7.53 -0.82 -11.68
N ASP A 248 7.04 -0.16 -12.75
CA ASP A 248 7.85 0.80 -13.52
C ASP A 248 8.29 2.00 -12.67
N MET A 249 7.46 2.44 -11.73
CA MET A 249 7.79 3.53 -10.81
C MET A 249 8.81 3.10 -9.75
N GLU A 250 8.70 1.87 -9.23
CA GLU A 250 9.68 1.29 -8.32
C GLU A 250 11.07 1.19 -8.97
N ALA A 251 11.12 0.72 -10.22
CA ALA A 251 12.35 0.63 -11.01
C ALA A 251 13.00 2.00 -11.28
N LYS A 252 12.22 3.09 -11.26
CA LYS A 252 12.72 4.48 -11.42
C LYS A 252 13.11 5.14 -10.10
N CYS A 253 12.68 4.59 -8.96
CA CYS A 253 12.92 5.14 -7.64
C CYS A 253 14.05 4.42 -6.88
N THR A 254 14.52 3.29 -7.41
CA THR A 254 15.72 2.55 -6.98
C THR A 254 16.94 3.01 -7.77
#